data_AF-A0A5B8LT41-F1
#
_entry.id   AF-A0A5B8LT41-F1
#
_cell.length_a   1.000
_cell.length_b   1.000
_cell.length_c   1.000
_cell.angle_alpha   90.00
_cell.angle_beta   90.00
_cell.angle_gamma   90.00
#
_symmetry.space_group_name_H-M   'P 1'
#
loop_
_entity.id
_entity.type
_entity.pdbx_description
1 polymer ?
#
loop_
_entity_poly.entity_id
_entity_poly.type
_entity_poly.pdbx_seq_one_letter_code
_entity_poly.pdbx_strand_id
1 'polypeptide(L)'
;MSIVRMHRCDPGFDMLEATGVVQRSFTDDATLPGRLVDNAAGFILVGPQDNAMIEAARVTGIPCVRIGPAPHALYPMDQVGAADREAMAVVADHLLRLGHRAFVYVHGRPGYPGRIDRLQGFAAAIAKTEGTSLRELSFPDDDEAGDFRTLMEPLLAADFQPTAFFCGNDGVAVTVLSELLRLGIKVPEQVSVVGFADYPIAARVSPRLTTIHSPHREMGAAAVQIIRARMEQPPEGADLPPMRLDLVGRLVTRESTAAASNSAAVWEPL
;
A
#
# COMPACT_ATOMS: atom_id res chain seq x y z
N MET A 1 -8.98 10.02 -6.97
CA MET A 1 -7.92 10.91 -7.47
C MET A 1 -7.74 12.08 -6.50
N SER A 2 -6.54 12.56 -6.18
CA SER A 2 -6.41 13.77 -5.35
C SER A 2 -5.29 14.63 -5.90
N ILE A 3 -5.62 15.78 -6.48
CA ILE A 3 -4.64 16.84 -6.78
C ILE A 3 -4.56 17.74 -5.56
N VAL A 4 -3.35 17.99 -5.07
CA VAL A 4 -3.08 19.01 -4.04
C VAL A 4 -2.50 20.24 -4.72
N ARG A 5 -3.22 21.36 -4.67
CA ARG A 5 -2.72 22.69 -5.07
C ARG A 5 -1.90 23.28 -3.92
N MET A 6 -0.82 23.98 -4.23
CA MET A 6 -0.15 24.90 -3.31
C MET A 6 -0.20 26.31 -3.89
N HIS A 7 -0.43 27.33 -3.07
CA HIS A 7 -0.45 28.73 -3.52
C HIS A 7 0.95 29.35 -3.42
N ARG A 8 1.30 30.22 -4.38
CA ARG A 8 2.50 31.06 -4.32
C ARG A 8 2.30 32.12 -3.22
N CYS A 9 3.21 32.22 -2.26
CA CYS A 9 3.23 33.32 -1.29
C CYS A 9 4.29 34.33 -1.72
N ASP A 10 3.98 35.63 -1.57
CA ASP A 10 4.84 36.77 -1.93
C ASP A 10 6.20 36.74 -1.20
N PRO A 11 7.27 37.35 -1.76
CA PRO A 11 8.66 37.22 -1.28
C PRO A 11 8.97 38.12 -0.06
N GLY A 12 8.22 37.98 1.03
CA GLY A 12 8.38 38.86 2.19
C GLY A 12 7.86 38.33 3.53
N PHE A 13 7.95 37.02 3.82
CA PHE A 13 7.58 36.50 5.14
C PHE A 13 8.60 35.52 5.74
N ASP A 14 8.90 35.81 7.00
CA ASP A 14 9.85 35.12 7.88
C ASP A 14 9.55 33.63 8.06
N MET A 15 10.65 32.89 8.21
CA MET A 15 10.74 31.48 8.51
C MET A 15 9.88 31.08 9.72
N LEU A 16 8.74 30.41 9.53
CA LEU A 16 8.23 29.29 10.37
C LEU A 16 6.80 28.81 10.07
N GLU A 17 6.03 29.41 9.16
CA GLU A 17 4.70 28.91 8.81
C GLU A 17 4.51 28.76 7.29
N ALA A 18 4.69 27.56 6.75
CA ALA A 18 4.33 27.23 5.37
C ALA A 18 2.80 27.09 5.26
N THR A 19 2.08 28.21 5.25
CA THR A 19 0.62 28.32 5.09
C THR A 19 0.18 28.21 3.63
N GLY A 20 0.55 27.12 2.96
CA GLY A 20 -0.02 26.78 1.66
C GLY A 20 -1.41 26.14 1.82
N VAL A 21 -2.44 26.68 1.16
CA VAL A 21 -3.77 26.02 1.12
C VAL A 21 -3.70 24.80 0.21
N VAL A 22 -3.80 23.61 0.81
CA VAL A 22 -3.93 22.32 0.11
C VAL A 22 -5.37 22.13 -0.33
N GLN A 23 -5.67 22.40 -1.61
CA GLN A 23 -6.98 22.08 -2.19
C GLN A 23 -6.95 20.66 -2.77
N ARG A 24 -7.89 19.80 -2.35
CA ARG A 24 -8.02 18.41 -2.84
C ARG A 24 -9.11 18.32 -3.91
N SER A 25 -8.82 17.68 -5.04
CA SER A 25 -9.84 17.40 -6.07
C SER A 25 -9.80 15.95 -6.54
N PHE A 26 -10.97 15.31 -6.55
CA PHE A 26 -11.20 13.98 -7.13
C PHE A 26 -11.80 14.13 -8.51
N THR A 27 -11.03 13.82 -9.56
CA THR A 27 -11.46 13.89 -10.96
C THR A 27 -10.62 12.95 -11.81
N ASP A 28 -11.19 12.46 -12.92
CA ASP A 28 -10.46 11.78 -13.99
C ASP A 28 -10.26 12.72 -15.22
N ASP A 29 -10.67 13.99 -15.09
CA ASP A 29 -10.50 15.03 -16.12
C ASP A 29 -9.04 15.45 -16.25
N ALA A 30 -8.33 14.87 -17.20
CA ALA A 30 -6.94 15.18 -17.52
C ALA A 30 -6.71 16.63 -17.98
N THR A 31 -7.75 17.43 -18.25
CA THR A 31 -7.58 18.87 -18.54
C THR A 31 -7.39 19.72 -17.29
N LEU A 32 -7.67 19.18 -16.09
CA LEU A 32 -7.63 19.91 -14.83
C LEU A 32 -6.27 20.57 -14.54
N PRO A 33 -5.10 19.91 -14.72
CA PRO A 33 -3.81 20.57 -14.48
C PRO A 33 -3.62 21.85 -15.30
N GLY A 34 -3.98 21.83 -16.59
CA GLY A 34 -3.88 23.00 -17.47
C GLY A 34 -4.80 24.14 -17.04
N ARG A 35 -5.98 23.84 -16.46
CA ARG A 35 -6.89 24.85 -15.94
C ARG A 35 -6.44 25.46 -14.61
N LEU A 36 -5.56 24.78 -13.89
CA LEU A 36 -5.09 25.18 -12.56
C LEU A 36 -3.68 25.76 -12.54
N VAL A 37 -2.90 25.62 -13.62
CA VAL A 37 -1.47 25.97 -13.65
C VAL A 37 -1.16 27.39 -13.23
N ASP A 38 -1.88 28.39 -13.73
CA ASP A 38 -1.66 29.83 -13.41
C ASP A 38 -1.83 30.15 -11.92
N ASN A 39 -2.38 29.19 -11.20
CA ASN A 39 -2.93 29.33 -9.87
C ASN A 39 -2.28 28.32 -8.90
N ALA A 40 -1.43 27.42 -9.39
CA ALA A 40 -0.80 26.35 -8.64
C ALA A 40 0.72 26.51 -8.62
N ALA A 41 1.32 26.24 -7.47
CA ALA A 41 2.77 26.20 -7.29
C ALA A 41 3.36 24.80 -7.61
N GLY A 42 2.51 23.78 -7.64
CA GLY A 42 2.86 22.43 -8.07
C GLY A 42 1.66 21.49 -7.97
N PHE A 43 1.83 20.27 -8.49
CA PHE A 43 0.81 19.22 -8.45
C PHE A 43 1.30 17.98 -7.70
N ILE A 44 0.47 17.45 -6.81
CA ILE A 44 0.66 16.11 -6.23
C ILE A 44 -0.38 15.18 -6.85
N LEU A 45 0.06 14.12 -7.54
CA LEU A 45 -0.81 13.13 -8.15
C LEU A 45 -0.83 11.86 -7.28
N VAL A 46 -1.99 11.53 -6.69
CA VAL A 46 -2.11 10.40 -5.75
C VAL A 46 -2.74 9.17 -6.40
N GLY A 47 -2.06 8.02 -6.29
CA GLY A 47 -2.51 6.71 -6.74
C GLY A 47 -2.10 6.36 -8.18
N PRO A 48 -2.68 5.31 -8.76
CA PRO A 48 -2.57 5.07 -10.20
C PRO A 48 -3.19 6.25 -10.93
N GLN A 49 -2.55 6.68 -12.01
CA GLN A 49 -2.96 7.80 -12.83
C GLN A 49 -2.80 7.40 -14.29
N ASP A 50 -3.76 7.78 -15.12
CA ASP A 50 -3.66 7.57 -16.55
C ASP A 50 -2.55 8.43 -17.14
N ASN A 51 -1.91 7.94 -18.21
CA ASN A 51 -0.83 8.66 -18.90
C ASN A 51 -1.25 10.06 -19.33
N ALA A 52 -2.52 10.26 -19.69
CA ALA A 52 -3.05 11.57 -20.07
C ALA A 52 -2.99 12.59 -18.92
N MET A 53 -3.38 12.20 -17.70
CA MET A 53 -3.32 13.08 -16.53
C MET A 53 -1.87 13.42 -16.17
N ILE A 54 -0.99 12.42 -16.22
CA ILE A 54 0.41 12.62 -15.86
C ILE A 54 1.09 13.55 -16.87
N GLU A 55 0.84 13.34 -18.16
CA GLU A 55 1.37 14.20 -19.22
C GLU A 55 0.80 15.61 -19.11
N ALA A 56 -0.50 15.75 -18.85
CA ALA A 56 -1.13 17.05 -18.64
C ALA A 56 -0.50 17.82 -17.48
N ALA A 57 -0.15 17.14 -16.38
CA ALA A 57 0.59 17.74 -15.28
C ALA A 57 2.02 18.10 -15.71
N ARG A 58 2.73 17.20 -16.40
CA ARG A 58 4.12 17.40 -16.84
C ARG A 58 4.28 18.60 -17.76
N VAL A 59 3.40 18.77 -18.75
CA VAL A 59 3.50 19.85 -19.74
C VAL A 59 3.16 21.23 -19.18
N THR A 60 2.62 21.31 -17.95
CA THR A 60 2.41 22.60 -17.28
C THR A 60 3.71 23.31 -16.90
N GLY A 61 4.82 22.58 -16.81
CA GLY A 61 6.12 23.14 -16.45
C GLY A 61 6.31 23.51 -14.97
N ILE A 62 5.28 23.38 -14.14
CA ILE A 62 5.41 23.55 -12.68
C ILE A 62 5.76 22.20 -12.01
N PRO A 63 6.39 22.21 -10.81
CA PRO A 63 6.79 20.97 -10.14
C PRO A 63 5.64 20.01 -9.90
N CYS A 64 5.89 18.74 -10.22
CA CYS A 64 4.89 17.69 -10.14
C CYS A 64 5.49 16.48 -9.40
N VAL A 65 4.78 15.99 -8.37
CA VAL A 65 5.18 14.81 -7.59
C VAL A 65 4.07 13.77 -7.62
N ARG A 66 4.42 12.49 -7.73
CA ARG A 66 3.49 11.37 -7.57
C ARG A 66 3.56 10.79 -6.18
N ILE A 67 2.40 10.42 -5.62
CA ILE A 67 2.31 9.58 -4.44
C ILE A 67 1.71 8.24 -4.82
N GLY A 68 2.45 7.15 -4.59
CA GLY A 68 2.04 5.80 -4.95
C GLY A 68 2.88 5.19 -6.09
N PRO A 69 2.55 3.97 -6.53
CA PRO A 69 3.42 3.19 -7.40
C PRO A 69 3.64 3.84 -8.77
N ALA A 70 4.88 3.74 -9.25
CA ALA A 70 5.26 4.17 -10.57
C ALA A 70 4.70 3.23 -11.66
N PRO A 71 4.34 3.73 -12.86
CA PRO A 71 3.95 2.89 -13.99
C PRO A 71 5.09 1.99 -14.47
N HIS A 72 6.35 2.45 -14.33
CA HIS A 72 7.56 1.70 -14.62
C HIS A 72 8.78 2.27 -13.87
N ALA A 73 9.86 1.50 -13.81
CA ALA A 73 11.03 1.78 -12.96
C ALA A 73 11.69 3.15 -13.22
N LEU A 74 11.80 3.57 -14.47
CA LEU A 74 12.47 4.82 -14.89
C LEU A 74 11.48 5.94 -15.22
N TYR A 75 10.37 6.03 -14.50
CA TYR A 75 9.36 7.05 -14.77
C TYR A 75 9.92 8.47 -14.51
N PRO A 76 9.83 9.41 -15.48
CA PRO A 76 10.54 10.69 -15.41
C PRO A 76 9.78 11.77 -14.61
N MET A 77 9.40 11.47 -13.37
CA MET A 77 8.69 12.39 -12.48
C MET A 77 9.05 12.10 -11.02
N ASP A 78 9.11 13.14 -10.18
CA ASP A 78 9.38 12.97 -8.76
C ASP A 78 8.31 12.08 -8.11
N GLN A 79 8.72 11.21 -7.20
CA GLN A 79 7.91 10.14 -6.63
C GLN A 79 8.12 10.02 -5.13
N VAL A 80 7.01 9.87 -4.41
CA VAL A 80 6.99 9.51 -3.00
C VAL A 80 6.16 8.24 -2.84
N GLY A 81 6.79 7.19 -2.35
CA GLY A 81 6.17 5.89 -2.14
C GLY A 81 6.26 5.41 -0.70
N ALA A 82 5.80 4.19 -0.50
CA ALA A 82 6.08 3.41 0.70
C ALA A 82 6.99 2.25 0.29
N ALA A 83 7.87 1.83 1.21
CA ALA A 83 8.77 0.70 1.01
C ALA A 83 8.00 -0.66 1.11
N ASP A 84 7.06 -0.89 0.20
CA ASP A 84 6.10 -2.00 0.21
C ASP A 84 6.81 -3.37 0.15
N ARG A 85 7.84 -3.49 -0.69
CA ARG A 85 8.62 -4.74 -0.84
C ARG A 85 9.36 -5.08 0.46
N GLU A 86 10.03 -4.10 1.04
CA GLU A 86 10.77 -4.21 2.30
C GLU A 86 9.83 -4.49 3.48
N ALA A 87 8.69 -3.81 3.53
CA ALA A 87 7.68 -4.03 4.56
C ALA A 87 7.19 -5.49 4.56
N MET A 88 6.99 -6.08 3.38
CA MET A 88 6.57 -7.47 3.29
C MET A 88 7.67 -8.48 3.62
N ALA A 89 8.94 -8.13 3.46
CA ALA A 89 10.04 -8.93 4.01
C ALA A 89 9.99 -8.97 5.54
N VAL A 90 9.62 -7.86 6.19
CA VAL A 90 9.41 -7.80 7.66
C VAL A 90 8.22 -8.65 8.10
N VAL A 91 7.11 -8.64 7.34
CA VAL A 91 5.94 -9.51 7.61
C VAL A 91 6.31 -10.99 7.46
N ALA A 92 7.03 -11.37 6.40
CA ALA A 92 7.50 -12.73 6.19
C ALA A 92 8.37 -13.21 7.36
N ASP A 93 9.35 -12.40 7.74
CA ASP A 93 10.25 -12.68 8.87
C ASP A 93 9.49 -12.81 10.21
N HIS A 94 8.48 -11.97 10.46
CA HIS A 94 7.57 -12.10 11.60
C HIS A 94 6.85 -13.46 11.62
N LEU A 95 6.20 -13.84 10.51
CA LEU A 95 5.44 -15.09 10.45
C LEU A 95 6.35 -16.33 10.48
N LEU A 96 7.53 -16.26 9.86
CA LEU A 96 8.52 -17.35 9.90
C LEU A 96 9.03 -17.61 11.32
N ARG A 97 9.30 -16.53 12.09
CA ARG A 97 9.66 -16.61 13.52
C ARG A 97 8.56 -17.23 14.38
N LEU A 98 7.30 -16.99 14.03
CA LEU A 98 6.15 -17.64 14.67
C LEU A 98 6.00 -19.11 14.25
N GLY A 99 6.81 -19.61 13.32
CA GLY A 99 6.80 -21.02 12.89
C GLY A 99 5.93 -21.30 11.67
N HIS A 100 5.30 -20.29 11.07
CA HIS A 100 4.46 -20.50 9.89
C HIS A 100 5.29 -20.92 8.67
N ARG A 101 4.73 -21.80 7.84
CA ARG A 101 5.37 -22.29 6.60
C ARG A 101 4.43 -22.34 5.39
N ALA A 102 3.12 -22.36 5.60
CA ALA A 102 2.12 -22.36 4.54
C ALA A 102 1.34 -21.05 4.55
N PHE A 103 1.52 -20.24 3.51
CA PHE A 103 1.06 -18.87 3.42
C PHE A 103 0.07 -18.66 2.27
N VAL A 104 -0.94 -17.81 2.50
CA VAL A 104 -1.82 -17.30 1.44
C VAL A 104 -1.70 -15.79 1.38
N TYR A 105 -1.38 -15.27 0.20
CA TYR A 105 -1.59 -13.87 -0.11
C TYR A 105 -3.04 -13.67 -0.53
N VAL A 106 -3.75 -12.75 0.12
CA VAL A 106 -5.11 -12.38 -0.29
C VAL A 106 -5.13 -10.91 -0.68
N HIS A 107 -5.64 -10.58 -1.86
CA HIS A 107 -5.79 -9.19 -2.29
C HIS A 107 -7.15 -8.95 -2.93
N GLY A 108 -7.58 -7.69 -2.97
CA GLY A 108 -8.79 -7.30 -3.71
C GLY A 108 -8.52 -7.16 -5.20
N ARG A 109 -9.09 -6.14 -5.85
CA ARG A 109 -8.92 -5.89 -7.29
C ARG A 109 -7.49 -6.16 -7.83
N PRO A 110 -7.32 -7.01 -8.85
CA PRO A 110 -6.01 -7.28 -9.47
C PRO A 110 -5.37 -6.03 -10.09
N GLY A 111 -4.04 -6.09 -10.28
CA GLY A 111 -3.31 -5.12 -11.12
C GLY A 111 -2.86 -3.83 -10.42
N TYR A 112 -3.07 -3.68 -9.12
CA TYR A 112 -2.51 -2.55 -8.37
C TYR A 112 -1.00 -2.78 -8.11
N PRO A 113 -0.07 -1.94 -8.59
CA PRO A 113 1.34 -2.31 -8.58
C PRO A 113 1.93 -2.48 -7.17
N GLY A 114 1.47 -1.71 -6.17
CA GLY A 114 1.91 -1.90 -4.77
C GLY A 114 1.59 -3.29 -4.23
N ARG A 115 0.52 -3.95 -4.72
CA ARG A 115 0.19 -5.34 -4.35
C ARG A 115 1.17 -6.34 -4.94
N ILE A 116 1.67 -6.06 -6.13
CA ILE A 116 2.70 -6.87 -6.79
C ILE A 116 4.02 -6.75 -6.02
N ASP A 117 4.41 -5.54 -5.66
CA ASP A 117 5.63 -5.31 -4.85
C ASP A 117 5.54 -6.01 -3.49
N ARG A 118 4.36 -5.99 -2.85
CA ARG A 118 4.09 -6.73 -1.60
C ARG A 118 4.27 -8.23 -1.77
N LEU A 119 3.63 -8.82 -2.78
CA LEU A 119 3.77 -10.25 -3.09
C LEU A 119 5.23 -10.63 -3.33
N GLN A 120 5.94 -9.85 -4.15
CA GLN A 120 7.33 -10.11 -4.49
C GLN A 120 8.26 -10.00 -3.26
N GLY A 121 8.03 -9.01 -2.40
CA GLY A 121 8.80 -8.84 -1.16
C GLY A 121 8.63 -10.01 -0.21
N PHE A 122 7.38 -10.45 -0.01
CA PHE A 122 7.09 -11.62 0.81
C PHE A 122 7.70 -12.90 0.22
N ALA A 123 7.47 -13.14 -1.08
CA ALA A 123 7.95 -14.33 -1.79
C ALA A 123 9.50 -14.43 -1.73
N ALA A 124 10.19 -13.32 -1.98
CA ALA A 124 11.66 -13.28 -1.91
C ALA A 124 12.20 -13.53 -0.50
N ALA A 125 11.46 -13.15 0.55
CA ALA A 125 11.85 -13.39 1.93
C ALA A 125 11.65 -14.87 2.32
N ILE A 126 10.50 -15.48 2.00
CA ILE A 126 10.25 -16.88 2.37
C ILE A 126 11.08 -17.87 1.56
N ALA A 127 11.49 -17.54 0.33
CA ALA A 127 12.31 -18.39 -0.53
C ALA A 127 13.67 -18.76 0.10
N LYS A 128 14.09 -18.01 1.13
CA LYS A 128 15.32 -18.27 1.90
C LYS A 128 15.14 -19.36 2.98
N THR A 129 13.92 -19.85 3.18
CA THR A 129 13.58 -20.83 4.21
C THR A 129 12.95 -22.07 3.57
N GLU A 130 13.52 -23.23 3.86
CA GLU A 130 13.01 -24.52 3.37
C GLU A 130 11.62 -24.85 3.92
N GLY A 131 10.87 -25.66 3.15
CA GLY A 131 9.53 -26.10 3.52
C GLY A 131 8.46 -24.99 3.50
N THR A 132 8.78 -23.81 2.94
CA THR A 132 7.81 -22.73 2.79
C THR A 132 6.99 -22.90 1.50
N SER A 133 5.73 -22.50 1.56
CA SER A 133 4.81 -22.55 0.42
C SER A 133 3.90 -21.31 0.42
N LEU A 134 3.60 -20.82 -0.79
CA LEU A 134 2.81 -19.62 -1.01
C LEU A 134 1.74 -19.89 -2.07
N ARG A 135 0.53 -19.44 -1.78
CA ARG A 135 -0.62 -19.39 -2.69
C ARG A 135 -1.19 -17.97 -2.72
N GLU A 136 -1.90 -17.64 -3.79
CA GLU A 136 -2.50 -16.33 -3.99
C GLU A 136 -4.00 -16.48 -4.23
N LEU A 137 -4.79 -15.61 -3.61
CA LEU A 137 -6.23 -15.47 -3.81
C LEU A 137 -6.55 -14.02 -4.11
N SER A 138 -7.46 -13.80 -5.06
CA SER A 138 -7.98 -12.48 -5.40
C SER A 138 -9.47 -12.42 -5.17
N PHE A 139 -9.92 -11.38 -4.47
CA PHE A 139 -11.31 -10.97 -4.50
C PHE A 139 -11.60 -10.10 -5.74
N PRO A 140 -12.87 -9.96 -6.15
CA PRO A 140 -13.25 -9.09 -7.27
C PRO A 140 -12.88 -7.62 -7.02
N ASP A 141 -13.10 -7.14 -5.80
CA ASP A 141 -12.75 -5.78 -5.33
C ASP A 141 -12.27 -5.82 -3.86
N ASP A 142 -11.80 -4.70 -3.34
CA ASP A 142 -11.30 -4.54 -1.98
C ASP A 142 -12.39 -4.64 -0.91
N ASP A 143 -13.60 -4.21 -1.26
CA ASP A 143 -14.77 -4.18 -0.37
C ASP A 143 -15.69 -5.40 -0.57
N GLU A 144 -15.31 -6.33 -1.45
CA GLU A 144 -16.07 -7.55 -1.74
C GLU A 144 -15.30 -8.79 -1.26
N ALA A 145 -15.97 -9.69 -0.55
CA ALA A 145 -15.38 -10.95 -0.12
C ALA A 145 -15.27 -12.00 -1.24
N GLY A 146 -15.98 -11.78 -2.36
CA GLY A 146 -16.32 -12.88 -3.27
C GLY A 146 -16.95 -14.05 -2.52
N ASP A 147 -16.85 -15.25 -3.10
CA ASP A 147 -17.11 -16.50 -2.38
C ASP A 147 -15.77 -17.05 -1.86
N PHE A 148 -15.34 -16.58 -0.68
CA PHE A 148 -14.07 -16.97 -0.05
C PHE A 148 -13.92 -18.48 0.07
N ARG A 149 -15.03 -19.20 0.33
CA ARG A 149 -15.01 -20.65 0.44
C ARG A 149 -14.67 -21.29 -0.90
N THR A 150 -15.37 -20.92 -1.96
CA THR A 150 -15.10 -21.41 -3.32
C THR A 150 -13.67 -21.07 -3.77
N LEU A 151 -13.13 -19.92 -3.34
CA LEU A 151 -11.73 -19.55 -3.60
C LEU A 151 -10.72 -20.46 -2.84
N MET A 152 -11.09 -20.95 -1.66
CA MET A 152 -10.26 -21.86 -0.86
C MET A 152 -10.32 -23.32 -1.32
N GLU A 153 -11.42 -23.76 -1.96
CA GLU A 153 -11.62 -25.16 -2.37
C GLU A 153 -10.46 -25.77 -3.17
N PRO A 154 -9.90 -25.12 -4.21
CA PRO A 154 -8.80 -25.70 -4.98
C PRO A 154 -7.51 -25.85 -4.15
N LEU A 155 -7.31 -25.00 -3.14
CA LEU A 155 -6.16 -25.07 -2.24
C LEU A 155 -6.33 -26.26 -1.31
N LEU A 156 -7.49 -26.39 -0.68
CA LEU A 156 -7.81 -27.49 0.23
C LEU A 156 -7.79 -28.86 -0.48
N ALA A 157 -8.31 -28.93 -1.71
CA ALA A 157 -8.28 -30.14 -2.53
C ALA A 157 -6.86 -30.59 -2.92
N ALA A 158 -5.88 -29.69 -2.85
CA ALA A 158 -4.46 -29.97 -3.08
C ALA A 158 -3.69 -30.27 -1.78
N ASP A 159 -4.40 -30.63 -0.70
CA ASP A 159 -3.88 -30.83 0.66
C ASP A 159 -3.11 -29.62 1.21
N PHE A 160 -3.37 -28.42 0.68
CA PHE A 160 -2.72 -27.20 1.15
C PHE A 160 -3.44 -26.66 2.39
N GLN A 161 -2.74 -26.65 3.52
CA GLN A 161 -3.24 -26.24 4.83
C GLN A 161 -2.59 -24.93 5.27
N PRO A 162 -3.17 -23.75 4.92
CA PRO A 162 -2.55 -22.49 5.30
C PRO A 162 -2.64 -22.26 6.81
N THR A 163 -1.56 -21.72 7.36
CA THR A 163 -1.49 -21.31 8.77
C THR A 163 -1.35 -19.80 8.92
N ALA A 164 -1.13 -19.07 7.83
CA ALA A 164 -1.08 -17.62 7.85
C ALA A 164 -1.57 -17.00 6.53
N PHE A 165 -2.38 -15.96 6.67
CA PHE A 165 -2.83 -15.10 5.60
C PHE A 165 -2.14 -13.74 5.76
N PHE A 166 -1.58 -13.21 4.67
CA PHE A 166 -1.20 -11.81 4.62
C PHE A 166 -1.99 -11.14 3.50
N CYS A 167 -2.44 -9.93 3.75
CA CYS A 167 -3.48 -9.32 2.95
C CYS A 167 -2.99 -8.02 2.30
N GLY A 168 -3.53 -7.73 1.11
CA GLY A 168 -3.19 -6.55 0.34
C GLY A 168 -3.48 -5.25 1.08
N ASN A 169 -4.48 -5.19 1.95
CA ASN A 169 -4.75 -4.05 2.84
C ASN A 169 -5.57 -4.52 4.06
N ASP A 170 -5.79 -3.62 5.02
CA ASP A 170 -6.58 -3.95 6.21
C ASP A 170 -8.05 -4.25 5.92
N GLY A 171 -8.65 -3.69 4.85
CA GLY A 171 -10.03 -4.01 4.45
C GLY A 171 -10.18 -5.48 4.03
N VAL A 172 -9.32 -5.91 3.09
CA VAL A 172 -9.22 -7.31 2.66
C VAL A 172 -8.91 -8.24 3.84
N ALA A 173 -8.02 -7.81 4.75
CA ALA A 173 -7.68 -8.60 5.94
C ALA A 173 -8.87 -8.80 6.87
N VAL A 174 -9.70 -7.77 7.06
CA VAL A 174 -10.92 -7.86 7.86
C VAL A 174 -11.96 -8.76 7.19
N THR A 175 -12.06 -8.72 5.87
CA THR A 175 -12.90 -9.65 5.11
C THR A 175 -12.45 -11.10 5.29
N VAL A 176 -11.14 -11.37 5.16
CA VAL A 176 -10.55 -12.70 5.44
C VAL A 176 -10.82 -13.14 6.88
N LEU A 177 -10.61 -12.25 7.85
CA LEU A 177 -10.90 -12.50 9.26
C LEU A 177 -12.36 -12.92 9.46
N SER A 178 -13.29 -12.16 8.89
CA SER A 178 -14.73 -12.42 8.99
C SER A 178 -15.10 -13.78 8.41
N GLU A 179 -14.57 -14.13 7.24
CA GLU A 179 -14.88 -15.41 6.58
C GLU A 179 -14.27 -16.61 7.32
N LEU A 180 -13.05 -16.49 7.84
CA LEU A 180 -12.44 -17.51 8.68
C LEU A 180 -13.29 -17.78 9.93
N LEU A 181 -13.72 -16.72 10.62
CA LEU A 181 -14.57 -16.84 11.81
C LEU A 181 -15.94 -17.44 11.47
N ARG A 182 -16.52 -17.08 10.32
CA ARG A 182 -17.79 -17.66 9.82
C ARG A 182 -17.67 -19.17 9.55
N LEU A 183 -16.49 -19.62 9.12
CA LEU A 183 -16.15 -21.03 8.92
C LEU A 183 -15.73 -21.74 10.23
N GLY A 184 -15.81 -21.07 11.38
CA GLY A 184 -15.41 -21.63 12.67
C GLY A 184 -13.89 -21.73 12.88
N ILE A 185 -13.09 -21.17 11.96
CA ILE A 185 -11.64 -21.15 12.04
C ILE A 185 -11.20 -20.05 13.00
N LYS A 186 -10.44 -20.42 14.02
CA LYS A 186 -9.99 -19.52 15.08
C LYS A 186 -8.79 -18.70 14.64
N VAL A 187 -8.88 -17.39 14.85
CA VAL A 187 -7.79 -16.43 14.67
C VAL A 187 -7.47 -15.82 16.04
N PRO A 188 -6.22 -15.89 16.53
CA PRO A 188 -5.01 -16.36 15.83
C PRO A 188 -4.68 -17.85 16.04
N GLU A 189 -5.49 -18.61 16.78
CA GLU A 189 -5.08 -19.92 17.33
C GLU A 189 -4.84 -20.99 16.26
N GLN A 190 -5.58 -20.96 15.16
CA GLN A 190 -5.39 -21.91 14.05
C GLN A 190 -4.70 -21.26 12.87
N VAL A 191 -5.06 -20.00 12.57
CA VAL A 191 -4.47 -19.24 11.47
C VAL A 191 -4.15 -17.82 11.91
N SER A 192 -3.00 -17.31 11.48
CA SER A 192 -2.60 -15.91 11.64
C SER A 192 -3.12 -15.07 10.47
N VAL A 193 -3.48 -13.81 10.71
CA VAL A 193 -3.89 -12.84 9.67
C VAL A 193 -3.09 -11.56 9.83
N VAL A 194 -2.51 -11.05 8.74
CA VAL A 194 -1.77 -9.79 8.69
C VAL A 194 -2.36 -8.86 7.64
N GLY A 195 -2.65 -7.62 8.01
CA GLY A 195 -3.11 -6.56 7.11
C GLY A 195 -2.00 -5.65 6.59
N PHE A 196 -2.40 -4.54 5.97
CA PHE A 196 -1.50 -3.51 5.47
C PHE A 196 -2.16 -2.13 5.48
N ALA A 197 -1.37 -1.11 5.84
CA ALA A 197 -1.65 0.33 5.96
C ALA A 197 -2.07 0.87 7.35
N ASP A 198 -2.36 0.01 8.32
CA ASP A 198 -2.79 0.40 9.68
C ASP A 198 -3.95 1.41 9.70
N TYR A 199 -4.96 1.16 8.86
CA TYR A 199 -6.20 1.91 8.87
C TYR A 199 -6.93 1.74 10.20
N PRO A 200 -7.81 2.70 10.59
CA PRO A 200 -8.49 2.65 11.89
C PRO A 200 -9.24 1.34 12.17
N ILE A 201 -9.70 0.64 11.12
CA ILE A 201 -10.37 -0.65 11.25
C ILE A 201 -9.47 -1.72 11.88
N ALA A 202 -8.15 -1.69 11.62
CA ALA A 202 -7.19 -2.66 12.14
C ALA A 202 -7.15 -2.69 13.68
N ALA A 203 -7.38 -1.55 14.33
CA ALA A 203 -7.41 -1.44 15.79
C ALA A 203 -8.80 -1.69 16.41
N ARG A 204 -9.86 -1.80 15.59
CA ARG A 204 -11.26 -1.83 16.03
C ARG A 204 -11.95 -3.18 15.82
N VAL A 205 -11.34 -4.09 15.07
CA VAL A 205 -11.82 -5.46 14.91
C VAL A 205 -11.33 -6.36 16.04
N SER A 206 -11.95 -7.53 16.19
CA SER A 206 -11.59 -8.55 17.17
C SER A 206 -11.35 -9.89 16.47
N PRO A 207 -10.16 -10.51 16.60
CA PRO A 207 -8.95 -9.97 17.23
C PRO A 207 -8.45 -8.69 16.52
N ARG A 208 -7.73 -7.79 17.21
CA ARG A 208 -7.19 -6.62 16.51
C ARG A 208 -6.07 -7.07 15.57
N LEU A 209 -5.99 -6.40 14.45
CA LEU A 209 -5.24 -6.84 13.29
C LEU A 209 -3.77 -6.40 13.37
N THR A 210 -2.86 -7.36 13.34
CA THR A 210 -1.44 -7.13 13.05
C THR A 210 -1.31 -6.62 11.62
N THR A 211 -0.55 -5.55 11.40
CA THR A 211 -0.52 -4.85 10.10
C THR A 211 0.77 -4.04 9.92
N ILE A 212 1.06 -3.60 8.70
CA ILE A 212 2.09 -2.60 8.42
C ILE A 212 1.48 -1.20 8.55
N HIS A 213 2.07 -0.36 9.39
CA HIS A 213 1.78 1.07 9.41
C HIS A 213 2.53 1.77 8.27
N SER A 214 1.78 2.29 7.31
CA SER A 214 2.30 3.06 6.18
C SER A 214 2.21 4.57 6.48
N PRO A 215 3.32 5.32 6.37
CA PRO A 215 3.39 6.71 6.82
C PRO A 215 2.77 7.68 5.79
N HIS A 216 1.48 7.51 5.49
CA HIS A 216 0.78 8.24 4.41
C HIS A 216 0.76 9.76 4.63
N ARG A 217 0.71 10.21 5.88
CA ARG A 217 0.75 11.64 6.22
C ARG A 217 2.11 12.24 5.88
N GLU A 218 3.17 11.53 6.24
CA GLU A 218 4.55 11.91 6.00
C GLU A 218 4.88 11.84 4.51
N MET A 219 4.30 10.91 3.75
CA MET A 219 4.41 10.85 2.29
C MET A 219 3.85 12.14 1.66
N GLY A 220 2.69 12.62 2.13
CA GLY A 220 2.13 13.90 1.69
C GLY A 220 3.03 15.09 2.03
N ALA A 221 3.59 15.12 3.24
CA ALA A 221 4.53 16.15 3.66
C ALA A 221 5.80 16.13 2.79
N ALA A 222 6.37 14.96 2.52
CA ALA A 222 7.54 14.80 1.68
C ALA A 222 7.29 15.27 0.24
N ALA A 223 6.12 14.99 -0.33
CA ALA A 223 5.76 15.47 -1.66
C ALA A 223 5.70 17.00 -1.74
N VAL A 224 5.15 17.64 -0.72
CA VAL A 224 5.16 19.11 -0.59
C VAL A 224 6.60 19.65 -0.49
N GLN A 225 7.47 18.99 0.29
CA GLN A 225 8.87 19.40 0.41
C GLN A 225 9.62 19.30 -0.91
N ILE A 226 9.35 18.26 -1.72
CA ILE A 226 9.95 18.12 -3.05
C ILE A 226 9.46 19.24 -3.98
N ILE A 227 8.16 19.54 -4.01
CA ILE A 227 7.63 20.66 -4.81
C ILE A 227 8.33 21.97 -4.43
N ARG A 228 8.42 22.27 -3.13
CA ARG A 228 9.09 23.49 -2.65
C ARG A 228 10.56 23.54 -3.08
N ALA A 229 11.30 22.44 -2.90
CA ALA A 229 12.70 22.37 -3.30
C ALA A 229 12.88 22.61 -4.81
N ARG A 230 11.99 22.06 -5.66
CA ARG A 230 12.01 22.28 -7.11
C ARG A 230 11.67 23.72 -7.49
N MET A 231 10.81 24.41 -6.73
CA MET A 231 10.49 25.83 -6.97
C MET A 231 11.63 26.78 -6.60
N GLU A 232 12.35 26.46 -5.52
CA GLU A 232 13.45 27.27 -4.99
C GLU A 232 14.78 27.02 -5.73
N GLN A 233 14.82 26.01 -6.60
CA GLN A 233 16.04 25.65 -7.33
C GLN A 233 16.46 26.75 -8.31
N PRO A 234 17.71 27.24 -8.22
CA PRO A 234 18.26 28.15 -9.22
C PRO A 234 18.40 27.44 -10.57
N PRO A 235 18.51 28.17 -11.69
CA PRO A 235 18.53 27.61 -13.05
C PRO A 235 19.58 26.49 -13.26
N GLU A 236 20.69 26.53 -12.52
CA GLU A 236 21.76 25.52 -12.56
C GLU A 236 21.35 24.17 -11.93
N GLY A 237 20.30 24.14 -11.11
CA GLY A 237 19.71 22.93 -10.51
C GLY A 237 18.46 22.41 -11.25
N ALA A 238 18.00 23.11 -12.29
CA ALA A 238 16.79 22.75 -13.04
C ALA A 238 16.91 21.40 -13.79
N ASP A 239 18.14 20.91 -14.01
CA ASP A 239 18.44 19.66 -14.70
C ASP A 239 18.58 18.45 -13.75
N LEU A 240 18.26 18.59 -12.46
CA LEU A 240 18.32 17.45 -11.53
C LEU A 240 17.33 16.35 -11.97
N PRO A 241 17.77 15.08 -12.02
CA PRO A 241 16.91 13.98 -12.41
C PRO A 241 15.73 13.85 -11.42
N PRO A 242 14.62 13.23 -11.86
CA PRO A 242 13.52 12.89 -10.98
C PRO A 242 13.98 12.04 -9.78
N MET A 243 13.47 12.36 -8.60
CA MET A 243 13.77 11.69 -7.36
C MET A 243 12.68 10.66 -7.02
N ARG A 244 13.07 9.49 -6.51
CA ARG A 244 12.17 8.54 -5.86
C ARG A 244 12.53 8.44 -4.38
N LEU A 245 11.55 8.71 -3.53
CA LEU A 245 11.66 8.64 -2.08
C LEU A 245 10.62 7.65 -1.53
N ASP A 246 11.08 6.49 -1.07
CA ASP A 246 10.20 5.51 -0.42
C ASP A 246 10.32 5.64 1.10
N LEU A 247 9.20 5.95 1.77
CA LEU A 247 9.17 6.05 3.23
C LEU A 247 8.97 4.67 3.84
N VAL A 248 9.73 4.39 4.89
CA VAL A 248 9.71 3.10 5.58
C VAL A 248 8.61 3.09 6.64
N GLY A 249 7.70 2.13 6.52
CA GLY A 249 6.68 1.84 7.52
C GLY A 249 7.21 1.00 8.68
N ARG A 250 6.31 0.54 9.56
CA ARG A 250 6.67 -0.37 10.65
C ARG A 250 5.60 -1.44 10.85
N LEU A 251 6.02 -2.63 11.27
CA LEU A 251 5.09 -3.66 11.73
C LEU A 251 4.43 -3.24 13.04
N VAL A 252 3.11 -3.34 13.09
CA VAL A 252 2.30 -3.14 14.29
C VAL A 252 1.72 -4.49 14.67
N THR A 253 2.33 -5.16 15.64
CA THR A 253 1.87 -6.46 16.14
C THR A 253 0.67 -6.29 17.06
N ARG A 254 -0.37 -7.11 16.83
CA ARG A 254 -1.62 -7.17 17.61
C ARG A 254 -2.05 -8.64 17.78
N GLU A 255 -3.31 -8.88 18.14
CA GLU A 255 -3.82 -10.20 18.53
C GLU A 255 -4.05 -11.16 17.34
N SER A 256 -4.08 -10.69 16.08
CA SER A 256 -4.38 -11.55 14.93
C SER A 256 -3.22 -12.46 14.47
N THR A 257 -2.09 -12.49 15.17
CA THR A 257 -0.98 -13.41 14.87
C THR A 257 -0.49 -14.12 16.13
N ALA A 258 -0.26 -15.43 16.04
CA ALA A 258 0.30 -16.24 17.11
C ALA A 258 1.27 -17.29 16.55
N ALA A 259 1.91 -18.07 17.43
CA ALA A 259 2.73 -19.20 17.00
C ALA A 259 1.92 -20.15 16.12
N ALA A 260 2.54 -20.70 15.08
CA ALA A 260 1.91 -21.63 14.18
C ALA A 260 1.40 -22.85 14.96
N SER A 261 0.14 -23.17 14.76
CA SER A 261 -0.45 -24.34 15.38
C SER A 261 0.14 -25.61 14.78
N ASN A 262 0.49 -26.58 15.63
CA ASN A 262 0.80 -27.94 15.20
C ASN A 262 -0.47 -28.73 14.85
N SER A 263 -1.66 -28.26 15.24
CA SER A 263 -2.92 -28.81 14.78
C SER A 263 -3.35 -28.08 13.51
N ALA A 264 -3.56 -28.84 12.44
CA ALA A 264 -4.16 -28.32 11.22
C ALA A 264 -5.51 -27.68 11.56
N ALA A 265 -5.80 -26.53 10.95
CA ALA A 265 -7.15 -25.99 10.99
C ALA A 265 -8.10 -27.03 10.39
N VAL A 266 -9.19 -27.36 11.09
CA VAL A 266 -10.18 -28.29 10.58
C VAL A 266 -11.06 -27.51 9.61
N TRP A 267 -10.70 -27.54 8.33
CA TRP A 267 -11.54 -27.03 7.25
C TRP A 267 -12.61 -28.08 6.98
N GLU A 268 -13.72 -28.05 7.73
CA GLU A 268 -14.78 -29.04 7.56
C GLU A 268 -15.32 -29.01 6.12
N PRO A 269 -15.37 -30.16 5.43
CA PRO A 269 -16.14 -30.26 4.19
C PRO A 269 -17.63 -30.06 4.53
N LEU A 270 -18.37 -29.38 3.65
CA LEU A 270 -19.84 -29.40 3.71
C LEU A 270 -20.35 -30.68 3.05
#